data_AF-A0AAU8PJM1-F1
#
_entry.id   AF-A0AAU8PJM1-F1
#
_cell.length_a   1.000
_cell.length_b   1.000
_cell.length_c   1.000
_cell.angle_alpha   90.00
_cell.angle_beta   90.00
_cell.angle_gamma   90.00
#
_symmetry.space_group_name_H-M   'P 1'
#
loop_
_entity.id
_entity.type
_entity.pdbx_description
1 polymer ?
#
loop_
_entity_poly.entity_id
_entity_poly.type
_entity_poly.pdbx_seq_one_letter_code
_entity_poly.pdbx_strand_id
1 'polypeptide(L)'
;MGWYLIMPATTITEDDSSIGMMCNDVFGPGWGAFRIAHLSTGDKIGIELFEFPNSEQRENNFEFWKTGVFHFSVQDPDVEGLAARIVAAGGKQRMPVREYYPGEKPYRMVYMEDPFGNIIEIYSHSYELTYSAGAYQA
;
A
#
# COMPACT_ATOMS: atom_id res chain seq x y z
N MET A 1 6.26 -0.92 -7.83
CA MET A 1 5.06 -1.57 -7.23
C MET A 1 4.55 -2.72 -8.08
N GLY A 2 4.56 -2.65 -9.42
CA GLY A 2 4.21 -3.80 -10.27
C GLY A 2 2.72 -4.17 -10.26
N TRP A 3 1.88 -3.26 -9.76
CA TRP A 3 0.43 -3.41 -9.75
C TRP A 3 -0.14 -3.00 -11.10
N TYR A 4 -1.20 -3.66 -11.55
CA TYR A 4 -1.89 -3.33 -12.79
C TYR A 4 -3.38 -3.12 -12.53
N LEU A 5 -3.97 -2.21 -13.30
CA LEU A 5 -5.38 -1.86 -13.20
C LEU A 5 -6.23 -3.01 -13.76
N ILE A 6 -7.15 -3.53 -12.95
CA ILE A 6 -8.19 -4.48 -13.39
C ILE A 6 -9.44 -3.71 -13.82
N MET A 7 -9.86 -2.76 -12.99
CA MET A 7 -11.05 -1.95 -13.25
C MET A 7 -10.71 -0.47 -13.02
N PRO A 8 -10.94 0.40 -14.02
CA PRO A 8 -10.73 1.84 -13.85
C PRO A 8 -11.65 2.41 -12.77
N ALA A 9 -11.30 3.61 -12.31
CA ALA A 9 -12.06 4.33 -11.31
C ALA A 9 -13.55 4.41 -11.73
N THR A 10 -14.41 3.78 -10.94
CA THR A 10 -15.85 3.71 -11.17
C THR A 10 -16.57 4.34 -9.99
N THR A 11 -17.60 5.13 -10.27
CA THR A 11 -18.44 5.73 -9.24
C THR A 11 -19.46 4.72 -8.74
N ILE A 12 -19.51 4.54 -7.43
CA ILE A 12 -20.52 3.75 -6.72
C ILE A 12 -21.36 4.72 -5.89
N THR A 13 -22.67 4.55 -5.90
CA THR A 13 -23.66 5.42 -5.24
C THR A 13 -24.50 4.63 -4.25
N GLU A 14 -24.91 5.29 -3.18
CA GLU A 14 -25.83 4.74 -2.18
C GLU A 14 -27.21 4.58 -2.82
N ASP A 15 -27.54 3.34 -3.17
CA ASP A 15 -28.77 2.95 -3.86
C ASP A 15 -29.17 1.50 -3.54
N ASP A 16 -30.28 1.05 -4.14
CA ASP A 16 -30.84 -0.30 -3.94
C ASP A 16 -30.21 -1.38 -4.85
N SER A 17 -29.10 -1.08 -5.55
CA SER A 17 -28.37 -2.09 -6.31
C SER A 17 -27.71 -3.10 -5.36
N SER A 18 -27.34 -4.28 -5.87
CA SER A 18 -26.66 -5.29 -5.05
C SER A 18 -25.36 -4.75 -4.45
N ILE A 19 -24.63 -3.89 -5.18
CA ILE A 19 -23.41 -3.26 -4.67
C ILE A 19 -23.76 -2.21 -3.61
N GLY A 20 -24.77 -1.37 -3.86
CA GLY A 20 -25.24 -0.36 -2.90
C GLY A 20 -25.64 -1.00 -1.56
N MET A 21 -26.41 -2.09 -1.60
CA MET A 21 -26.79 -2.86 -0.42
C MET A 21 -25.58 -3.43 0.33
N MET A 22 -24.60 -4.03 -0.36
CA MET A 22 -23.37 -4.53 0.26
C MET A 22 -22.55 -3.40 0.90
N CYS A 23 -22.45 -2.25 0.23
CA CYS A 23 -21.77 -1.07 0.78
C CYS A 23 -22.49 -0.54 2.02
N ASN A 24 -23.82 -0.56 2.07
CA ASN A 24 -24.60 -0.19 3.26
C ASN A 24 -24.30 -1.12 4.44
N ASP A 25 -24.18 -2.44 4.21
CA ASP A 25 -23.85 -3.39 5.27
C ASP A 25 -22.44 -3.17 5.86
N VAL A 26 -21.50 -2.66 5.05
CA VAL A 26 -20.11 -2.40 5.45
C VAL A 26 -19.92 -1.02 6.08
N PHE A 27 -20.43 0.04 5.43
CA PHE A 27 -20.18 1.43 5.83
C PHE A 27 -21.28 2.01 6.72
N GLY A 28 -22.42 1.33 6.84
CA GLY A 28 -23.64 1.90 7.41
C GLY A 28 -24.30 2.90 6.44
N PRO A 29 -25.40 3.55 6.84
CA PRO A 29 -26.08 4.54 6.01
C PRO A 29 -25.30 5.87 5.92
N GLY A 30 -25.48 6.60 4.82
CA GLY A 30 -25.03 7.99 4.67
C GLY A 30 -23.62 8.18 4.11
N TRP A 31 -23.06 7.18 3.43
CA TRP A 31 -21.78 7.31 2.73
C TRP A 31 -21.93 7.99 1.35
N GLY A 32 -23.15 8.09 0.81
CA GLY A 32 -23.49 8.85 -0.38
C GLY A 32 -22.91 8.28 -1.68
N ALA A 33 -21.63 8.51 -1.95
CA ALA A 33 -20.95 7.98 -3.12
C ALA A 33 -19.44 7.89 -2.89
N PHE A 34 -18.76 7.02 -3.62
CA PHE A 34 -17.29 7.00 -3.72
C PHE A 34 -16.84 6.58 -5.11
N ARG A 35 -15.58 6.85 -5.45
CA ARG A 35 -14.92 6.26 -6.62
C ARG A 35 -14.00 5.15 -6.16
N ILE A 36 -14.01 4.04 -6.89
CA ILE A 36 -13.14 2.89 -6.61
C ILE A 36 -12.38 2.44 -7.85
N ALA A 37 -11.08 2.24 -7.71
CA ALA A 37 -10.25 1.56 -8.71
C ALA A 37 -9.74 0.23 -8.13
N HIS A 38 -9.77 -0.83 -8.95
CA HIS A 38 -9.29 -2.15 -8.55
C HIS A 38 -8.00 -2.45 -9.29
N LEU A 39 -6.97 -2.83 -8.54
CA LEU A 39 -5.69 -3.25 -9.04
C LEU A 39 -5.37 -4.66 -8.56
N SER A 40 -4.48 -5.34 -9.25
CA SER A 40 -3.90 -6.59 -8.76
C SER A 40 -2.40 -6.66 -9.00
N THR A 41 -1.76 -7.58 -8.30
CA THR A 41 -0.35 -7.90 -8.40
C THR A 41 -0.17 -9.23 -9.14
N GLY A 42 1.06 -9.53 -9.58
CA GLY A 42 1.39 -10.83 -10.17
C GLY A 42 1.15 -12.00 -9.19
N ASP A 43 1.20 -11.73 -7.89
CA ASP A 43 1.11 -12.74 -6.82
C ASP A 43 -0.30 -12.83 -6.22
N LYS A 44 -1.32 -12.50 -7.01
CA LYS A 44 -2.75 -12.67 -6.67
C LYS A 44 -3.23 -11.84 -5.49
N ILE A 45 -2.54 -10.74 -5.18
CA ILE A 45 -3.00 -9.76 -4.19
C ILE A 45 -3.92 -8.77 -4.92
N GLY A 46 -5.08 -8.48 -4.34
CA GLY A 46 -5.99 -7.42 -4.79
C GLY A 46 -5.74 -6.14 -3.99
N ILE A 47 -5.78 -4.99 -4.67
CA ILE A 47 -5.67 -3.66 -4.05
C ILE A 47 -6.85 -2.83 -4.52
N GLU A 48 -7.60 -2.27 -3.58
CA GLU A 48 -8.73 -1.39 -3.85
C GLU A 48 -8.39 0.02 -3.35
N LEU A 49 -8.53 1.01 -4.23
CA LEU A 49 -8.33 2.42 -3.89
C LEU A 49 -9.68 3.13 -3.89
N PHE A 50 -10.06 3.66 -2.73
CA PHE A 50 -11.33 4.36 -2.52
C PHE A 50 -11.09 5.87 -2.40
N GLU A 51 -11.94 6.65 -3.06
CA GLU A 51 -11.99 8.11 -2.97
C GLU A 51 -13.40 8.52 -2.56
N PHE A 52 -13.55 9.01 -1.33
CA PHE A 52 -14.81 9.55 -0.81
C PHE A 52 -14.84 11.08 -0.96
N PRO A 53 -16.01 11.72 -1.20
CA PRO A 53 -16.14 13.16 -1.41
C PRO A 53 -15.56 14.04 -0.30
N ASN A 54 -15.58 13.55 0.94
CA ASN A 54 -15.09 14.26 2.13
C ASN A 54 -13.87 13.57 2.74
N SER A 55 -13.01 12.97 1.91
CA SER A 55 -11.78 12.34 2.40
C SER A 55 -10.83 13.40 2.98
N GLU A 56 -10.40 13.20 4.22
CA GLU A 56 -9.42 14.06 4.88
C GLU A 56 -8.08 13.33 4.99
N GLN A 57 -6.98 14.08 4.87
CA GLN A 57 -5.66 13.52 5.18
C GLN A 57 -5.52 13.34 6.68
N ARG A 58 -4.86 12.24 7.09
CA ARG A 58 -4.49 12.05 8.49
C ARG A 58 -3.49 13.13 8.90
N GLU A 59 -3.72 13.77 10.05
CA GLU A 59 -2.76 14.71 10.65
C GLU A 59 -1.42 14.00 10.94
N ASN A 60 -1.50 12.77 11.47
CA ASN A 60 -0.36 11.87 11.60
C ASN A 60 -0.64 10.56 10.86
N ASN A 61 0.06 10.36 9.75
CA ASN A 61 -0.09 9.18 8.90
C ASN A 61 0.78 7.98 9.34
N PHE A 62 1.47 8.07 10.48
CA PHE A 62 2.35 7.01 10.97
C PHE A 62 2.23 6.78 12.48
N GLU A 63 1.02 6.45 12.93
CA GLU A 63 0.70 6.12 14.32
C GLU A 63 0.91 4.61 14.61
N PHE A 64 2.14 4.13 14.47
CA PHE A 64 2.50 2.70 14.61
C PHE A 64 2.21 2.07 15.99
N TRP A 65 1.87 2.87 17.00
CA TRP A 65 1.46 2.41 18.32
C TRP A 65 -0.04 2.12 18.43
N LYS A 66 -0.86 2.47 17.43
CA LYS A 66 -2.29 2.16 17.40
C LYS A 66 -2.51 0.80 16.73
N THR A 67 -3.53 0.07 17.17
CA THR A 67 -3.92 -1.21 16.56
C THR A 67 -4.53 -1.00 15.17
N GLY A 68 -4.11 -1.80 14.20
CA GLY A 68 -4.54 -1.71 12.80
C GLY A 68 -3.35 -1.79 11.84
N VAL A 69 -3.63 -1.63 10.54
CA VAL A 69 -2.58 -1.57 9.51
C VAL A 69 -1.96 -0.17 9.51
N PHE A 70 -0.62 -0.09 9.58
CA PHE A 70 0.11 1.17 9.58
C PHE A 70 1.11 1.32 8.43
N HIS A 71 1.53 0.21 7.82
CA HIS A 71 2.35 0.18 6.60
C HIS A 71 2.20 -1.17 5.90
N PHE A 72 2.70 -1.27 4.67
CA PHE A 72 2.89 -2.53 3.96
C PHE A 72 4.21 -2.50 3.19
N SER A 73 4.67 -3.67 2.75
CA SER A 73 5.90 -3.81 1.97
C SER A 73 5.61 -4.19 0.52
N VAL A 74 6.51 -3.78 -0.37
CA VAL A 74 6.56 -4.21 -1.77
C VAL A 74 7.98 -4.62 -2.14
N GLN A 75 8.10 -5.50 -3.13
CA GLN A 75 9.38 -5.90 -3.68
C GLN A 75 9.65 -5.19 -5.01
N ASP A 76 10.85 -4.62 -5.15
CA ASP A 76 11.35 -4.06 -6.41
C ASP A 76 12.89 -4.12 -6.39
N PRO A 77 13.54 -4.87 -7.31
CA PRO A 77 15.01 -4.98 -7.32
C PRO A 77 15.70 -3.63 -7.57
N ASP A 78 15.02 -2.68 -8.21
CA ASP A 78 15.46 -1.30 -8.41
C ASP A 78 14.85 -0.38 -7.34
N VAL A 79 15.39 -0.51 -6.11
CA VAL A 79 14.92 0.23 -4.93
C VAL A 79 14.97 1.75 -5.16
N GLU A 80 16.11 2.25 -5.64
CA GLU A 80 16.31 3.68 -5.91
C GLU A 80 15.38 4.19 -7.02
N GLY A 81 15.20 3.43 -8.10
CA GLY A 81 14.31 3.83 -9.18
C GLY A 81 12.83 3.83 -8.77
N LEU A 82 12.37 2.85 -7.97
CA LEU A 82 11.02 2.89 -7.43
C LEU A 82 10.84 4.05 -6.44
N ALA A 83 11.81 4.29 -5.56
CA ALA A 83 11.78 5.42 -4.65
C ALA A 83 11.67 6.76 -5.40
N ALA A 84 12.48 6.94 -6.46
CA ALA A 84 12.43 8.13 -7.30
C ALA A 84 11.07 8.31 -7.99
N ARG A 85 10.45 7.21 -8.48
CA ARG A 85 9.09 7.26 -9.07
C ARG A 85 8.04 7.69 -8.06
N ILE A 86 8.12 7.22 -6.81
CA ILE A 86 7.20 7.62 -5.74
C ILE A 86 7.36 9.11 -5.42
N VAL A 87 8.59 9.60 -5.27
CA VAL A 87 8.86 11.02 -5.05
C VAL A 87 8.35 11.88 -6.21
N ALA A 88 8.59 11.46 -7.45
CA ALA A 88 8.11 12.17 -8.64
C ALA A 88 6.56 12.23 -8.71
N ALA A 89 5.87 11.26 -8.12
CA ALA A 89 4.41 11.24 -8.02
C ALA A 89 3.85 12.08 -6.86
N GLY A 90 4.71 12.73 -6.06
CA GLY A 90 4.32 13.56 -4.91
C GLY A 90 4.46 12.87 -3.55
N GLY A 91 5.03 11.66 -3.51
CA GLY A 91 5.37 10.97 -2.27
C GLY A 91 6.64 11.51 -1.61
N LYS A 92 7.08 10.86 -0.52
CA LYS A 92 8.27 11.24 0.26
C LYS A 92 9.17 10.04 0.52
N GLN A 93 10.47 10.27 0.48
CA GLN A 93 11.44 9.31 0.99
C GLN A 93 11.68 9.58 2.48
N ARG A 94 11.38 8.60 3.34
CA ARG A 94 11.41 8.77 4.80
C ARG A 94 12.73 8.38 5.45
N MET A 95 13.59 7.68 4.71
CA MET A 95 14.95 7.34 5.14
C MET A 95 15.88 7.19 3.93
N PRO A 96 17.21 7.28 4.11
CA PRO A 96 18.15 6.81 3.09
C PRO A 96 17.96 5.31 2.81
N VAL A 97 18.37 4.84 1.62
CA VAL A 97 18.47 3.40 1.36
C VAL A 97 19.46 2.77 2.34
N ARG A 98 19.11 1.61 2.90
CA ARG A 98 19.92 0.87 3.87
C ARG A 98 20.13 -0.57 3.44
N GLU A 99 21.23 -1.16 3.88
CA GLU A 99 21.52 -2.59 3.77
C GLU A 99 21.14 -3.31 5.07
N TYR A 100 20.45 -4.46 4.98
CA TYR A 100 20.11 -5.27 6.15
C TYR A 100 21.30 -6.05 6.71
N TYR A 101 22.15 -6.57 5.81
CA TYR A 101 23.30 -7.41 6.15
C TYR A 101 24.56 -6.94 5.41
N PRO A 102 25.13 -5.78 5.80
CA PRO A 102 26.26 -5.19 5.09
C PRO A 102 27.43 -6.16 4.96
N GLY A 103 27.88 -6.38 3.72
CA GLY A 103 29.00 -7.29 3.41
C GLY A 103 28.66 -8.78 3.37
N GLU A 104 27.45 -9.20 3.76
CA GLU A 104 27.03 -10.61 3.76
C GLU A 104 25.98 -10.90 2.69
N LYS A 105 24.98 -10.02 2.53
CA LYS A 105 23.90 -10.20 1.55
C LYS A 105 23.62 -8.88 0.81
N PRO A 106 23.21 -8.93 -0.46
CA PRO A 106 22.92 -7.73 -1.26
C PRO A 106 21.54 -7.10 -0.92
N TYR A 107 21.04 -7.31 0.30
CA TYR A 107 19.67 -6.99 0.69
C TYR A 107 19.57 -5.53 1.11
N ARG A 108 18.82 -4.75 0.32
CA ARG A 108 18.61 -3.31 0.50
C ARG A 108 17.14 -2.98 0.70
N MET A 109 16.88 -1.90 1.43
CA MET A 109 15.53 -1.44 1.69
C MET A 109 15.43 0.07 1.88
N VAL A 110 14.22 0.61 1.72
CA VAL A 110 13.89 2.00 2.04
C VAL A 110 12.42 2.14 2.47
N TYR A 111 12.19 3.00 3.47
CA TYR A 111 10.85 3.48 3.80
C TYR A 111 10.46 4.70 2.96
N MET A 112 9.27 4.63 2.40
CA MET A 112 8.63 5.64 1.57
C MET A 112 7.26 6.01 2.14
N GLU A 113 6.75 7.14 1.67
CA GLU A 113 5.35 7.58 1.81
C GLU A 113 4.81 7.86 0.41
N ASP A 114 3.64 7.32 0.08
CA ASP A 114 2.97 7.62 -1.19
C ASP A 114 2.22 8.96 -1.15
N PRO A 115 1.68 9.45 -2.29
CA PRO A 115 0.97 10.72 -2.33
C PRO A 115 -0.32 10.78 -1.47
N PHE A 116 -0.83 9.63 -1.04
CA PHE A 116 -2.03 9.53 -0.21
C PHE A 116 -1.69 9.37 1.28
N GLY A 117 -0.40 9.40 1.62
CA GLY A 117 0.10 9.28 2.98
C GLY A 117 0.27 7.84 3.47
N ASN A 118 0.16 6.83 2.60
CA ASN A 118 0.43 5.44 2.98
C ASN A 118 1.93 5.22 3.15
N ILE A 119 2.31 4.45 4.18
CA ILE A 119 3.70 4.10 4.44
C ILE A 119 4.05 2.79 3.74
N ILE A 120 5.15 2.81 2.98
CA ILE A 120 5.57 1.71 2.11
C ILE A 120 7.02 1.36 2.42
N GLU A 121 7.29 0.09 2.69
CA GLU A 121 8.65 -0.45 2.63
C GLU A 121 8.94 -0.99 1.24
N ILE A 122 10.09 -0.65 0.66
CA ILE A 122 10.57 -1.28 -0.58
C ILE A 122 11.75 -2.18 -0.24
N TYR A 123 11.68 -3.45 -0.62
CA TYR A 123 12.78 -4.42 -0.51
C TYR A 123 13.34 -4.78 -1.88
N SER A 124 14.67 -4.92 -1.97
CA SER A 124 15.35 -5.38 -3.20
C SER A 124 15.16 -6.87 -3.50
N HIS A 125 14.61 -7.63 -2.56
CA HIS A 125 14.54 -9.09 -2.54
C HIS A 125 13.21 -9.54 -1.92
N SER A 126 12.90 -10.84 -2.00
CA SER A 126 11.64 -11.35 -1.45
C SER A 126 11.59 -11.19 0.07
N TYR A 127 10.40 -10.83 0.57
CA TYR A 127 10.19 -10.56 1.99
C TYR A 127 10.53 -11.78 2.86
N GLU A 128 10.19 -12.97 2.36
CA GLU A 128 10.47 -14.26 2.99
C GLU A 128 11.97 -14.50 3.20
N LEU A 129 12.82 -14.01 2.30
CA LEU A 129 14.28 -14.16 2.41
C LEU A 129 14.91 -13.30 3.52
N THR A 130 14.24 -12.22 3.94
CA THR A 130 14.67 -11.44 5.11
C THR A 130 14.47 -12.25 6.40
N TYR A 131 13.37 -12.99 6.49
CA TYR A 131 12.92 -13.63 7.73
C TYR A 131 12.98 -15.17 7.69
N SER A 132 13.61 -15.75 6.66
CA SER A 132 13.62 -17.19 6.42
C SER A 132 14.25 -18.01 7.56
N ALA A 133 15.14 -17.43 8.36
CA ALA A 133 15.75 -18.10 9.50
C ALA A 133 14.69 -18.57 10.51
N GLY A 134 13.61 -17.81 10.71
CA GLY A 134 12.53 -18.18 11.62
C GLY A 134 11.78 -19.45 11.18
N ALA A 135 11.76 -19.78 9.90
CA ALA A 135 11.10 -20.98 9.38
C ALA A 135 11.80 -22.29 9.78
N TYR A 136 13.05 -22.22 10.24
CA TYR A 136 13.88 -23.39 10.59
C TYR A 136 14.23 -23.47 12.08
N GLN A 137 13.71 -22.56 12.91
CA GLN A 137 14.02 -22.46 14.34
C GLN A 137 12.87 -22.89 15.26
N ALA A 138 11.97 -23.75 14.76
CA ALA A 138 10.86 -24.32 15.54
C ALA A 138 11.31 -25.36 16.57
#